data_AF-A0A2S8Z360-F1
#
_entry.id   AF-A0A2S8Z360-F1
#
_cell.length_a   1.000
_cell.length_b   1.000
_cell.length_c   1.000
_cell.angle_alpha   90.00
_cell.angle_beta   90.00
_cell.angle_gamma   90.00
#
_symmetry.space_group_name_H-M   'P 1'
#
loop_
_entity.id
_entity.type
_entity.pdbx_description
1 polymer ?
#
loop_
_entity_poly.entity_id
_entity_poly.type
_entity_poly.pdbx_seq_one_letter_code
_entity_poly.pdbx_strand_id
1 'polypeptide(L)'
;MERLHCFPQPFPDESLYSLAVRYHRLSSNDSYRRTSQELFGAYSRTCGSILPCCLGALSQRVASAYSVDELIDRFTLLPLYKPFVDDAKYGAARISMAGNSGTGLKMSLGITASGFLKHASFRYCKRCVEEDIHACGSAYWHRIHQAIGTCTCPHHRDVLRGMTFPDGTDWRCMLLPAEALGSPVMQLPGKPAADIVSEMQLWGLEHPTDVMNLLDGNFLRHRLDEMGFLKSGRIREQALRGFLTPRLLCSPRTQEFQEVSHSCDWVFGVLRPRGAVVQPIKFYFLCWLLEIDLEQLKSFRPQADIRSANTFKGKETGSNVDAGEIDARRATFSSSSKIKCHDKPGYQWLYCHDREWLAQYVSVHPFIRLRPGLVDWNARDLELARDLLIARDQILSAQGKPQKVTRAALDRAVAHRHDFLRMPDKFPISTLLMSDMLDSDHDHQIRKIRWAVRHYLLPERTAISVVYRLAGIRLSHVAEEEVLNILSSA
;
A
#
# COMPACT_ATOMS: atom_id res chain seq x y z
N MET A 1 9.99 -2.38 33.18
CA MET A 1 9.02 -1.44 32.56
C MET A 1 7.95 -1.14 33.58
N GLU A 2 7.64 0.13 33.79
CA GLU A 2 6.54 0.53 34.67
C GLU A 2 5.20 0.09 34.07
N ARG A 3 4.35 -0.49 34.92
CA ARG A 3 2.99 -0.92 34.56
C ARG A 3 2.07 0.29 34.58
N LEU A 4 1.04 0.28 33.72
CA LEU A 4 -0.01 1.29 33.76
C LEU A 4 -0.91 1.04 34.97
N HIS A 5 -1.17 2.10 35.76
CA HIS A 5 -2.08 2.05 36.89
C HIS A 5 -3.56 2.00 36.47
N CYS A 6 -3.88 2.57 35.31
CA CYS A 6 -5.23 2.61 34.75
C CYS A 6 -5.15 2.47 33.23
N PHE A 7 -6.09 1.72 32.64
CA PHE A 7 -6.30 1.63 31.20
C PHE A 7 -7.82 1.54 30.93
N PRO A 8 -8.35 2.23 29.90
CA PRO A 8 -9.78 2.23 29.63
C PRO A 8 -10.32 0.83 29.37
N GLN A 9 -11.52 0.54 29.90
CA GLN A 9 -12.27 -0.64 29.49
C GLN A 9 -12.79 -0.43 28.05
N PRO A 10 -12.60 -1.42 27.16
CA PRO A 10 -12.97 -1.29 25.76
C PRO A 10 -14.49 -1.33 25.55
N PHE A 11 -14.95 -0.54 24.59
CA PHE A 11 -16.33 -0.60 24.09
C PHE A 11 -16.49 -1.57 22.91
N PRO A 12 -17.73 -1.96 22.55
CA PRO A 12 -17.99 -2.82 21.40
C PRO A 12 -17.44 -2.20 20.10
N ASP A 13 -16.74 -2.99 19.28
CA ASP A 13 -16.07 -2.53 18.06
C ASP A 13 -15.09 -1.35 18.24
N GLU A 14 -14.58 -1.09 19.44
CA GLU A 14 -13.66 0.03 19.66
C GLU A 14 -12.27 -0.24 19.05
N SER A 15 -11.72 0.73 18.32
CA SER A 15 -10.36 0.64 17.78
C SER A 15 -9.28 0.93 18.83
N LEU A 16 -8.07 0.40 18.61
CA LEU A 16 -6.94 0.64 19.50
C LEU A 16 -6.59 2.13 19.62
N TYR A 17 -6.71 2.87 18.51
CA TYR A 17 -6.50 4.32 18.53
C TYR A 17 -7.52 5.00 19.47
N SER A 18 -8.80 4.58 19.46
CA SER A 18 -9.81 5.10 20.38
C SER A 18 -9.45 4.86 21.85
N LEU A 19 -8.99 3.64 22.18
CA LEU A 19 -8.50 3.32 23.51
C LEU A 19 -7.34 4.22 23.92
N ALA A 20 -6.41 4.48 23.00
CA ALA A 20 -5.30 5.40 23.25
C ALA A 20 -5.76 6.84 23.47
N VAL A 21 -6.79 7.31 22.75
CA VAL A 21 -7.41 8.64 22.94
C VAL A 21 -8.10 8.74 24.30
N ARG A 22 -8.87 7.72 24.70
CA ARG A 22 -9.52 7.71 26.01
C ARG A 22 -8.49 7.67 27.13
N TYR A 23 -7.44 6.86 27.00
CA TYR A 23 -6.33 6.84 27.93
C TYR A 23 -5.64 8.22 28.01
N HIS A 24 -5.35 8.85 26.87
CA HIS A 24 -4.76 10.19 26.81
C HIS A 24 -5.54 11.19 27.67
N ARG A 25 -6.86 11.16 27.59
CA ARG A 25 -7.76 12.05 28.36
C ARG A 25 -7.80 11.71 29.84
N LEU A 26 -7.98 10.43 30.18
CA LEU A 26 -8.03 9.99 31.58
C LEU A 26 -6.74 10.31 32.32
N SER A 27 -5.60 10.19 31.65
CA SER A 27 -4.29 10.55 32.19
C SER A 27 -3.96 12.05 32.10
N SER A 28 -4.87 12.88 31.57
CA SER A 28 -4.66 14.32 31.36
C SER A 28 -3.35 14.65 30.63
N ASN A 29 -3.03 13.84 29.62
CA ASN A 29 -1.82 14.02 28.83
C ASN A 29 -1.92 15.27 27.96
N ASP A 30 -0.85 16.07 27.92
CA ASP A 30 -0.77 17.32 27.14
C ASP A 30 -0.33 17.10 25.68
N SER A 31 0.15 15.90 25.36
CA SER A 31 0.74 15.59 24.06
C SER A 31 0.66 14.11 23.75
N TYR A 32 0.51 13.78 22.46
CA TYR A 32 0.64 12.40 22.01
C TYR A 32 2.01 11.81 22.35
N ARG A 33 3.09 12.62 22.38
CA ARG A 33 4.42 12.13 22.77
C ARG A 33 4.41 11.52 24.17
N ARG A 34 3.80 12.20 25.16
CA ARG A 34 3.67 11.66 26.52
C ARG A 34 2.83 10.39 26.53
N THR A 35 1.65 10.43 25.90
CA THR A 35 0.78 9.24 25.78
C THR A 35 1.47 8.05 25.12
N SER A 36 2.21 8.27 24.04
CA SER A 36 2.93 7.22 23.33
C SER A 36 4.04 6.62 24.19
N GLN A 37 4.75 7.46 24.94
CA GLN A 37 5.77 6.99 25.88
C GLN A 37 5.16 6.15 27.01
N GLU A 38 4.01 6.55 27.54
CA GLU A 38 3.29 5.81 28.58
C GLU A 38 2.71 4.49 28.06
N LEU A 39 2.07 4.48 26.89
CA LEU A 39 1.42 3.29 26.32
C LEU A 39 2.43 2.29 25.73
N PHE A 40 3.48 2.78 25.07
CA PHE A 40 4.37 1.95 24.26
C PHE A 40 5.83 1.98 24.71
N GLY A 41 6.23 2.94 25.57
CA GLY A 41 7.63 3.10 26.01
C GLY A 41 8.54 3.75 25.00
N ALA A 42 7.98 4.13 23.86
CA ALA A 42 8.66 4.74 22.76
C ALA A 42 7.64 5.53 21.95
N TYR A 43 8.12 6.43 21.11
CA TYR A 43 7.28 7.17 20.18
C TYR A 43 6.80 6.25 19.05
N SER A 44 5.55 5.76 19.14
CA SER A 44 4.89 5.01 18.07
C SER A 44 4.45 5.95 16.95
N ARG A 45 4.85 5.64 15.72
CA ARG A 45 4.37 6.38 14.52
C ARG A 45 3.09 5.81 13.93
N THR A 46 2.59 4.71 14.49
CA THR A 46 1.50 3.92 13.90
C THR A 46 0.27 3.81 14.80
N CYS A 47 0.20 4.52 15.93
CA CYS A 47 -0.95 4.45 16.83
C CYS A 47 -2.29 4.78 16.13
N GLY A 48 -2.32 5.81 15.27
CA GLY A 48 -3.48 6.13 14.44
C GLY A 48 -3.67 5.26 13.18
N SER A 49 -2.94 4.16 13.04
CA SER A 49 -3.07 3.25 11.90
C SER A 49 -4.18 2.23 12.16
N ILE A 50 -4.84 1.75 11.11
CA ILE A 50 -5.69 0.55 11.14
C ILE A 50 -4.93 -0.73 11.52
N LEU A 51 -3.61 -0.68 11.40
CA LEU A 51 -2.63 -1.72 11.76
C LEU A 51 -1.56 -1.07 12.64
N PRO A 52 -1.85 -0.80 13.92
CA PRO A 52 -0.90 -0.18 14.84
C PRO A 52 0.19 -1.18 15.24
N CYS A 53 1.35 -0.65 15.63
CA CYS A 53 2.48 -1.43 16.12
C CYS A 53 2.75 -1.11 17.60
N CYS A 54 3.82 -1.70 18.15
CA CYS A 54 4.22 -1.63 19.56
C CYS A 54 3.26 -2.38 20.49
N LEU A 55 2.50 -3.35 19.98
CA LEU A 55 1.48 -4.04 20.78
C LEU A 55 2.09 -4.99 21.82
N GLY A 56 3.30 -5.50 21.59
CA GLY A 56 4.04 -6.24 22.61
C GLY A 56 4.36 -5.37 23.83
N ALA A 57 4.77 -4.13 23.59
CA ALA A 57 5.07 -3.18 24.65
C ALA A 57 3.80 -2.71 25.38
N LEU A 58 2.69 -2.54 24.66
CA LEU A 58 1.39 -2.23 25.27
C LEU A 58 0.89 -3.38 26.15
N SER A 59 0.91 -4.62 25.62
CA SER A 59 0.47 -5.83 26.34
C SER A 59 1.19 -5.99 27.68
N GLN A 60 2.51 -5.79 27.71
CA GLN A 60 3.30 -5.82 28.94
C GLN A 60 2.90 -4.74 29.95
N ARG A 61 2.54 -3.55 29.47
CA ARG A 61 2.19 -2.39 30.32
C ARG A 61 0.81 -2.47 30.93
N VAL A 62 -0.16 -3.03 30.22
CA VAL A 62 -1.49 -3.32 30.75
C VAL A 62 -1.50 -4.60 31.60
N ALA A 63 -0.35 -4.98 32.16
CA ALA A 63 -0.14 -6.16 33.00
C ALA A 63 -0.69 -7.46 32.38
N SER A 64 -0.56 -7.61 31.06
CA SER A 64 -1.08 -8.74 30.30
C SER A 64 -2.59 -8.97 30.43
N ALA A 65 -3.36 -7.94 30.80
CA ALA A 65 -4.82 -7.98 30.73
C ALA A 65 -5.31 -8.30 29.31
N TYR A 66 -4.50 -7.93 28.31
CA TYR A 66 -4.66 -8.35 26.93
C TYR A 66 -3.32 -8.89 26.41
N SER A 67 -3.36 -10.07 25.82
CA SER A 67 -2.28 -10.58 24.99
C SER A 67 -2.12 -9.73 23.72
N VAL A 68 -0.95 -9.82 23.08
CA VAL A 68 -0.74 -9.18 21.76
C VAL A 68 -1.78 -9.64 20.75
N ASP A 69 -2.11 -10.93 20.81
CA ASP A 69 -3.07 -11.55 19.91
C ASP A 69 -4.48 -10.97 20.11
N GLU A 70 -4.93 -10.84 21.35
CA GLU A 70 -6.21 -10.20 21.65
C GLU A 70 -6.22 -8.72 21.26
N LEU A 71 -5.11 -7.99 21.47
CA LEU A 71 -5.02 -6.58 21.05
C LEU A 71 -5.20 -6.45 19.54
N ILE A 72 -4.59 -7.35 18.77
CA ILE A 72 -4.71 -7.38 17.31
C ILE A 72 -6.15 -7.75 16.90
N ASP A 73 -6.67 -8.86 17.42
CA ASP A 73 -7.93 -9.43 16.94
C ASP A 73 -9.15 -8.60 17.37
N ARG A 74 -9.10 -7.96 18.54
CA ARG A 74 -10.23 -7.20 19.09
C ARG A 74 -10.22 -5.71 18.78
N PHE A 75 -9.05 -5.11 18.54
CA PHE A 75 -8.93 -3.65 18.47
C PHE A 75 -8.31 -3.14 17.15
N THR A 76 -8.10 -4.01 16.16
CA THR A 76 -7.52 -3.63 14.85
C THR A 76 -8.32 -4.19 13.69
N LEU A 77 -7.94 -3.80 12.47
CA LEU A 77 -8.55 -4.33 11.24
C LEU A 77 -7.78 -5.50 10.63
N LEU A 78 -6.71 -6.01 11.26
CA LEU A 78 -5.98 -7.16 10.71
C LEU A 78 -6.88 -8.38 10.44
N PRO A 79 -7.86 -8.75 11.30
CA PRO A 79 -8.74 -9.90 11.05
C PRO A 79 -9.51 -9.82 9.73
N LEU A 80 -9.89 -8.62 9.28
CA LEU A 80 -10.58 -8.43 8.00
C LEU A 80 -9.71 -8.86 6.80
N TYR A 81 -8.39 -8.83 6.94
CA TYR A 81 -7.45 -9.27 5.90
C TYR A 81 -7.14 -10.76 5.95
N LYS A 82 -7.38 -11.42 7.09
CA LYS A 82 -7.03 -12.84 7.33
C LYS A 82 -7.48 -13.76 6.19
N PRO A 83 -8.71 -13.67 5.65
CA PRO A 83 -9.16 -14.60 4.61
C PRO A 83 -8.42 -14.44 3.27
N PHE A 84 -7.76 -13.30 3.06
CA PHE A 84 -7.21 -12.91 1.76
C PHE A 84 -5.69 -12.94 1.70
N VAL A 85 -5.04 -13.43 2.77
CA VAL A 85 -3.59 -13.58 2.88
C VAL A 85 -3.25 -14.98 3.37
N ASP A 86 -2.09 -15.50 2.97
CA ASP A 86 -1.60 -16.77 3.50
C ASP A 86 -1.17 -16.68 4.98
N ASP A 87 -1.20 -17.81 5.68
CA ASP A 87 -0.86 -17.89 7.12
C ASP A 87 0.54 -17.35 7.43
N ALA A 88 1.50 -17.54 6.53
CA ALA A 88 2.85 -17.04 6.71
C ALA A 88 2.89 -15.50 6.70
N LYS A 89 2.20 -14.85 5.76
CA LYS A 89 2.05 -13.39 5.71
C LYS A 89 1.23 -12.87 6.89
N TYR A 90 0.16 -13.56 7.28
CA TYR A 90 -0.65 -13.18 8.44
C TYR A 90 0.17 -13.22 9.74
N GLY A 91 0.90 -14.31 9.96
CA GLY A 91 1.82 -14.45 11.09
C GLY A 91 2.92 -13.39 11.10
N ALA A 92 3.53 -13.11 9.94
CA ALA A 92 4.52 -12.04 9.81
C ALA A 92 3.93 -10.65 10.14
N ALA A 93 2.68 -10.39 9.75
CA ALA A 93 1.98 -9.17 10.10
C ALA A 93 1.77 -9.03 11.61
N ARG A 94 1.36 -10.11 12.30
CA ARG A 94 1.22 -10.11 13.77
C ARG A 94 2.55 -9.85 14.48
N ILE A 95 3.64 -10.48 14.02
CA ILE A 95 4.99 -10.24 14.54
C ILE A 95 5.39 -8.77 14.37
N SER A 96 5.12 -8.18 13.19
CA SER A 96 5.40 -6.76 12.94
C SER A 96 4.59 -5.83 13.85
N MET A 97 3.31 -6.13 14.08
CA MET A 97 2.44 -5.36 14.98
C MET A 97 2.86 -5.50 16.46
N ALA A 98 3.38 -6.66 16.86
CA ALA A 98 3.97 -6.86 18.18
C ALA A 98 5.21 -5.97 18.39
N GLY A 99 6.05 -5.85 17.36
CA GLY A 99 7.29 -5.09 17.36
C GLY A 99 7.12 -3.57 17.23
N ASN A 100 8.23 -2.84 17.22
CA ASN A 100 8.26 -1.37 17.20
C ASN A 100 8.38 -0.75 15.79
N SER A 101 8.35 -1.57 14.74
CA SER A 101 8.50 -1.14 13.35
C SER A 101 7.36 -1.66 12.48
N GLY A 102 6.56 -0.73 11.95
CA GLY A 102 5.51 -1.00 10.97
C GLY A 102 5.97 -0.84 9.51
N THR A 103 7.27 -0.63 9.27
CA THR A 103 7.82 -0.44 7.94
C THR A 103 7.55 -1.67 7.07
N GLY A 104 6.90 -1.48 5.94
CA GLY A 104 6.58 -2.57 5.01
C GLY A 104 5.35 -3.40 5.37
N LEU A 105 4.72 -3.22 6.53
CA LEU A 105 3.53 -3.99 6.94
C LEU A 105 2.34 -3.79 5.97
N LYS A 106 2.03 -2.54 5.64
CA LYS A 106 0.95 -2.25 4.66
C LYS A 106 1.31 -2.69 3.24
N MET A 107 2.60 -2.76 2.91
CA MET A 107 3.07 -3.28 1.61
C MET A 107 2.91 -4.80 1.53
N SER A 108 3.28 -5.54 2.59
CA SER A 108 3.19 -7.01 2.60
C SER A 108 1.76 -7.51 2.52
N LEU A 109 0.80 -6.73 3.05
CA LEU A 109 -0.64 -6.97 2.94
C LEU A 109 -1.25 -6.39 1.64
N GLY A 110 -0.44 -5.90 0.70
CA GLY A 110 -0.89 -5.38 -0.59
C GLY A 110 -1.68 -4.07 -0.54
N ILE A 111 -1.83 -3.46 0.63
CA ILE A 111 -2.65 -2.26 0.85
C ILE A 111 -2.04 -1.07 0.12
N THR A 112 -0.73 -0.86 0.21
CA THR A 112 -0.09 0.28 -0.48
C THR A 112 -0.11 0.13 -2.00
N ALA A 113 0.10 -1.09 -2.52
CA ALA A 113 0.07 -1.36 -3.96
C ALA A 113 -1.34 -1.28 -4.57
N SER A 114 -2.38 -1.28 -3.72
CA SER A 114 -3.78 -1.30 -4.17
C SER A 114 -4.33 0.05 -4.63
N GLY A 115 -3.65 1.15 -4.31
CA GLY A 115 -4.14 2.51 -4.58
C GLY A 115 -5.11 3.08 -3.53
N PHE A 116 -5.69 2.25 -2.65
CA PHE A 116 -6.73 2.69 -1.72
C PHE A 116 -6.24 3.57 -0.55
N LEU A 117 -4.95 3.52 -0.20
CA LEU A 117 -4.43 4.26 0.97
C LEU A 117 -4.66 5.77 0.87
N LYS A 118 -4.73 6.34 -0.33
CA LYS A 118 -4.97 7.77 -0.55
C LYS A 118 -6.37 8.23 -0.11
N HIS A 119 -7.28 7.30 0.18
CA HIS A 119 -8.64 7.56 0.65
C HIS A 119 -8.84 7.26 2.14
N ALA A 120 -7.83 6.69 2.79
CA ALA A 120 -7.88 6.41 4.22
C ALA A 120 -8.04 7.70 5.02
N SER A 121 -9.03 7.72 5.90
CA SER A 121 -9.38 8.86 6.75
C SER A 121 -10.05 8.36 8.04
N PHE A 122 -10.06 9.19 9.07
CA PHE A 122 -10.78 8.90 10.30
C PHE A 122 -12.26 9.16 10.09
N ARG A 123 -13.07 8.10 10.08
CA ARG A 123 -14.49 8.18 9.72
C ARG A 123 -15.41 7.91 10.92
N TYR A 124 -16.54 8.59 10.96
CA TYR A 124 -17.56 8.39 12.00
C TYR A 124 -18.98 8.57 11.46
N CYS A 125 -19.95 7.98 12.16
CA CYS A 125 -21.38 8.17 11.96
C CYS A 125 -21.93 9.09 13.06
N LYS A 126 -22.75 10.09 12.70
CA LYS A 126 -23.35 10.99 13.70
C LYS A 126 -24.28 10.26 14.67
N ARG A 127 -25.06 9.30 14.16
CA ARG A 127 -25.96 8.49 14.97
C ARG A 127 -25.22 7.58 15.94
N CYS A 128 -24.14 6.91 15.50
CA CYS A 128 -23.26 6.19 16.43
C CYS A 128 -22.71 7.12 17.52
N VAL A 129 -22.26 8.33 17.17
CA VAL A 129 -21.77 9.29 18.18
C VAL A 129 -22.83 9.61 19.24
N GLU A 130 -24.07 9.87 18.81
CA GLU A 130 -25.19 10.14 19.73
C GLU A 130 -25.52 8.92 20.61
N GLU A 131 -25.57 7.72 20.02
CA GLU A 131 -25.84 6.46 20.70
C GLU A 131 -24.74 6.08 21.69
N ASP A 132 -23.47 6.25 21.31
CA ASP A 132 -22.30 5.98 22.14
C ASP A 132 -22.28 6.92 23.36
N ILE A 133 -22.50 8.22 23.15
CA ILE A 133 -22.56 9.20 24.25
C ILE A 133 -23.72 8.85 25.20
N HIS A 134 -24.87 8.44 24.67
CA HIS A 134 -26.00 8.06 25.49
C HIS A 134 -25.76 6.76 26.28
N ALA A 135 -25.16 5.75 25.65
CA ALA A 135 -25.00 4.42 26.22
C ALA A 135 -23.81 4.32 27.19
N CYS A 136 -22.68 4.93 26.87
CA CYS A 136 -21.44 4.78 27.62
C CYS A 136 -20.77 6.11 28.01
N GLY A 137 -21.40 7.25 27.73
CA GLY A 137 -20.93 8.58 28.15
C GLY A 137 -19.82 9.16 27.28
N SER A 138 -19.37 8.45 26.25
CA SER A 138 -18.31 8.93 25.34
C SER A 138 -18.45 8.27 23.98
N ALA A 139 -18.41 9.07 22.92
CA ALA A 139 -18.18 8.56 21.57
C ALA A 139 -16.80 7.91 21.45
N TYR A 140 -16.65 6.97 20.53
CA TYR A 140 -15.40 6.25 20.31
C TYR A 140 -15.22 5.86 18.84
N TRP A 141 -13.97 5.66 18.41
CA TRP A 141 -13.68 5.27 17.03
C TRP A 141 -13.98 3.79 16.82
N HIS A 142 -15.14 3.48 16.22
CA HIS A 142 -15.50 2.15 15.73
C HIS A 142 -14.49 1.67 14.68
N ARG A 143 -14.02 0.42 14.80
CA ARG A 143 -13.04 -0.20 13.90
C ARG A 143 -13.59 -0.24 12.49
N ILE A 144 -14.83 -0.69 12.32
CA ILE A 144 -15.40 -0.93 10.99
C ILE A 144 -15.49 0.34 10.15
N HIS A 145 -15.72 1.49 10.78
CA HIS A 145 -15.73 2.78 10.09
C HIS A 145 -14.36 3.13 9.48
N GLN A 146 -13.27 2.58 10.01
CA GLN A 146 -11.91 2.84 9.50
C GLN A 146 -11.52 1.91 8.35
N ALA A 147 -12.35 0.92 8.01
CA ALA A 147 -12.05 -0.03 6.94
C ALA A 147 -12.17 0.63 5.57
N ILE A 148 -11.20 0.33 4.70
CA ILE A 148 -11.21 0.74 3.29
C ILE A 148 -12.47 0.16 2.65
N GLY A 149 -13.25 0.98 1.94
CA GLY A 149 -14.51 0.58 1.31
C GLY A 149 -15.75 0.76 2.18
N THR A 150 -15.59 0.99 3.49
CA THR A 150 -16.71 1.33 4.38
C THR A 150 -17.00 2.82 4.24
N CYS A 151 -17.90 3.16 3.32
CA CYS A 151 -18.36 4.53 3.07
C CYS A 151 -19.66 4.87 3.79
N THR A 152 -20.41 3.86 4.24
CA THR A 152 -21.63 4.02 5.02
C THR A 152 -21.54 3.25 6.33
N CYS A 153 -22.28 3.69 7.33
CA CYS A 153 -22.34 3.03 8.61
C CYS A 153 -23.10 1.70 8.46
N PRO A 154 -22.52 0.54 8.83
CA PRO A 154 -23.24 -0.73 8.74
C PRO A 154 -24.42 -0.83 9.73
N HIS A 155 -24.44 -0.02 10.79
CA HIS A 155 -25.51 0.00 11.78
C HIS A 155 -26.70 0.88 11.36
N HIS A 156 -26.42 2.09 10.85
CA HIS A 156 -27.46 3.09 10.53
C HIS A 156 -27.70 3.30 9.04
N ARG A 157 -26.82 2.77 8.20
CA ARG A 157 -26.78 3.00 6.74
C ARG A 157 -26.63 4.47 6.36
N ASP A 158 -26.12 5.31 7.26
CA ASP A 158 -25.81 6.71 6.96
C ASP A 158 -24.43 6.83 6.30
N VAL A 159 -24.26 7.84 5.44
CA VAL A 159 -22.94 8.16 4.88
C VAL A 159 -21.99 8.59 6.00
N LEU A 160 -20.83 7.93 6.08
CA LEU A 160 -19.82 8.28 7.07
C LEU A 160 -19.21 9.66 6.80
N ARG A 161 -18.75 10.30 7.86
CA ARG A 161 -18.07 11.59 7.80
C ARG A 161 -16.58 11.40 8.04
N GLY A 162 -15.76 11.82 7.08
CA GLY A 162 -14.32 11.89 7.23
C GLY A 162 -13.96 13.12 8.03
N MET A 163 -13.30 12.93 9.17
CA MET A 163 -12.87 14.02 10.05
C MET A 163 -11.67 14.74 9.44
N THR A 164 -11.72 16.08 9.47
CA THR A 164 -10.63 16.96 9.09
C THR A 164 -10.00 17.50 10.37
N PHE A 165 -8.75 17.15 10.61
CA PHE A 165 -8.02 17.63 11.79
C PHE A 165 -7.73 19.13 11.68
N PRO A 166 -7.82 19.91 12.78
CA PRO A 166 -7.58 21.35 12.77
C PRO A 166 -6.17 21.74 12.31
N ASP A 167 -6.00 22.92 11.72
CA ASP A 167 -4.69 23.57 11.52
C ASP A 167 -3.62 22.72 10.81
N GLY A 168 -4.03 21.81 9.92
CA GLY A 168 -3.11 20.90 9.21
C GLY A 168 -2.46 19.83 10.10
N THR A 169 -3.00 19.62 11.31
CA THR A 169 -2.59 18.55 12.22
C THR A 169 -3.11 17.18 11.76
N ASP A 170 -2.88 16.14 12.55
CA ASP A 170 -3.37 14.80 12.27
C ASP A 170 -3.87 14.11 13.55
N TRP A 171 -4.03 12.78 13.48
CA TRP A 171 -4.45 11.92 14.59
C TRP A 171 -3.65 12.09 15.88
N ARG A 172 -2.45 12.70 15.86
CA ARG A 172 -1.66 12.98 17.06
C ARG A 172 -2.30 14.04 17.97
N CYS A 173 -3.37 14.70 17.54
CA CYS A 173 -4.20 15.56 18.39
C CYS A 173 -5.14 14.78 19.32
N MET A 174 -5.20 13.45 19.21
CA MET A 174 -5.93 12.57 20.13
C MET A 174 -7.41 12.98 20.33
N LEU A 175 -8.09 13.28 19.21
CA LEU A 175 -9.50 13.64 19.20
C LEU A 175 -10.39 12.40 19.09
N LEU A 176 -11.53 12.45 19.77
CA LEU A 176 -12.65 11.52 19.61
C LEU A 176 -13.49 11.89 18.39
N PRO A 177 -14.39 11.00 17.94
CA PRO A 177 -15.30 11.30 16.85
C PRO A 177 -16.11 12.58 17.09
N ALA A 178 -16.40 13.31 16.00
CA ALA A 178 -17.21 14.53 15.98
C ALA A 178 -16.67 15.75 16.75
N GLU A 179 -15.48 15.68 17.35
CA GLU A 179 -14.85 16.84 18.01
C GLU A 179 -14.16 17.81 17.05
N ALA A 180 -13.98 17.39 15.80
CA ALA A 180 -13.55 18.26 14.72
C ALA A 180 -14.55 18.21 13.56
N LEU A 181 -14.42 19.19 12.66
CA LEU A 181 -15.23 19.25 11.45
C LEU A 181 -15.08 17.96 10.65
N GLY A 182 -16.19 17.46 10.12
CA GLY A 182 -16.20 16.29 9.25
C GLY A 182 -17.01 16.57 8.00
N SER A 183 -16.67 15.90 6.92
CA SER A 183 -17.38 16.00 5.64
C SER A 183 -17.83 14.62 5.18
N PRO A 184 -19.00 14.48 4.55
CA PRO A 184 -19.43 13.19 4.00
C PRO A 184 -18.35 12.60 3.08
N VAL A 185 -17.99 11.33 3.28
CA VAL A 185 -16.99 10.64 2.43
C VAL A 185 -17.55 10.25 1.06
N MET A 186 -18.87 10.38 0.91
CA MET A 186 -19.62 9.99 -0.28
C MET A 186 -20.75 10.98 -0.57
N GLN A 187 -21.09 11.12 -1.86
CA GLN A 187 -22.31 11.76 -2.33
C GLN A 187 -23.45 10.73 -2.44
N LEU A 188 -24.70 11.13 -2.20
CA LEU A 188 -25.87 10.24 -2.14
C LEU A 188 -26.08 9.27 -3.34
N PRO A 189 -25.83 9.62 -4.62
CA PRO A 189 -25.93 8.64 -5.71
C PRO A 189 -24.79 7.60 -5.62
N GLY A 190 -25.12 6.39 -5.15
CA GLY A 190 -24.17 5.30 -4.88
C GLY A 190 -24.40 4.58 -3.54
N LYS A 191 -25.30 5.09 -2.69
CA LYS A 191 -25.59 4.51 -1.38
C LYS A 191 -25.88 2.99 -1.36
N PRO A 192 -26.63 2.38 -2.29
CA PRO A 192 -27.00 0.96 -2.18
C PRO A 192 -25.80 -0.02 -2.20
N ALA A 193 -24.81 0.23 -3.06
CA ALA A 193 -23.62 -0.62 -3.14
C ALA A 193 -22.74 -0.46 -1.89
N ALA A 194 -22.56 0.79 -1.43
CA ALA A 194 -21.78 1.09 -0.25
C ALA A 194 -22.39 0.49 1.03
N ASP A 195 -23.73 0.50 1.15
CA ASP A 195 -24.44 -0.12 2.28
C ASP A 195 -24.16 -1.61 2.36
N ILE A 196 -24.35 -2.34 1.26
CA ILE A 196 -24.15 -3.79 1.24
C ILE A 196 -22.68 -4.15 1.48
N VAL A 197 -21.74 -3.43 0.84
CA VAL A 197 -20.30 -3.66 1.06
C VAL A 197 -19.92 -3.39 2.51
N SER A 198 -20.42 -2.31 3.12
CA SER A 198 -20.13 -1.98 4.52
C SER A 198 -20.68 -3.05 5.48
N GLU A 199 -21.89 -3.54 5.22
CA GLU A 199 -22.53 -4.63 5.99
C GLU A 199 -21.73 -5.94 5.89
N MET A 200 -21.30 -6.32 4.67
CA MET A 200 -20.46 -7.49 4.45
C MET A 200 -19.06 -7.37 5.08
N GLN A 201 -18.45 -6.17 5.03
CA GLN A 201 -17.17 -5.94 5.69
C GLN A 201 -17.26 -6.02 7.20
N LEU A 202 -18.36 -5.54 7.81
CA LEU A 202 -18.60 -5.72 9.24
C LEU A 202 -18.66 -7.20 9.59
N TRP A 203 -19.49 -7.95 8.87
CA TRP A 203 -19.63 -9.39 9.09
C TRP A 203 -18.28 -10.11 8.93
N GLY A 204 -17.52 -9.80 7.87
CA GLY A 204 -16.22 -10.40 7.63
C GLY A 204 -15.12 -10.03 8.63
N LEU A 205 -15.22 -8.86 9.26
CA LEU A 205 -14.34 -8.47 10.36
C LEU A 205 -14.66 -9.29 11.63
N GLU A 206 -15.94 -9.54 11.90
CA GLU A 206 -16.40 -10.32 13.05
C GLU A 206 -16.24 -11.84 12.86
N HIS A 207 -16.33 -12.31 11.61
CA HIS A 207 -16.40 -13.72 11.25
C HIS A 207 -15.35 -14.12 10.20
N PRO A 208 -14.04 -13.85 10.40
CA PRO A 208 -13.02 -14.13 9.40
C PRO A 208 -12.91 -15.63 9.06
N THR A 209 -13.21 -16.52 10.00
CA THR A 209 -13.23 -17.98 9.76
C THR A 209 -14.33 -18.39 8.81
N ASP A 210 -15.51 -17.78 8.90
CA ASP A 210 -16.60 -18.07 7.97
C ASP A 210 -16.25 -17.61 6.56
N VAL A 211 -15.63 -16.43 6.42
CA VAL A 211 -15.14 -15.95 5.12
C VAL A 211 -14.08 -16.89 4.54
N MET A 212 -13.15 -17.43 5.35
CA MET A 212 -12.20 -18.44 4.90
C MET A 212 -12.93 -19.68 4.36
N ASN A 213 -13.94 -20.18 5.08
CA ASN A 213 -14.75 -21.30 4.63
C ASN A 213 -15.48 -21.02 3.30
N LEU A 214 -15.93 -19.77 3.06
CA LEU A 214 -16.51 -19.36 1.77
C LEU A 214 -15.47 -19.46 0.64
N LEU A 215 -14.26 -18.99 0.89
CA LEU A 215 -13.18 -18.98 -0.11
C LEU A 215 -12.72 -20.40 -0.42
N ASP A 216 -12.51 -21.24 0.60
CA ASP A 216 -12.14 -22.65 0.46
C ASP A 216 -13.23 -23.46 -0.25
N GLY A 217 -14.50 -23.14 0.03
CA GLY A 217 -15.66 -23.70 -0.65
C GLY A 217 -15.90 -23.20 -2.07
N ASN A 218 -14.98 -22.42 -2.66
CA ASN A 218 -15.11 -21.86 -4.01
C ASN A 218 -16.44 -21.09 -4.24
N PHE A 219 -16.93 -20.39 -3.21
CA PHE A 219 -18.23 -19.72 -3.22
C PHE A 219 -18.50 -18.89 -4.49
N LEU A 220 -17.56 -18.00 -4.86
CA LEU A 220 -17.69 -17.16 -6.05
C LEU A 220 -17.83 -17.98 -7.34
N ARG A 221 -17.20 -19.16 -7.40
CA ARG A 221 -17.29 -20.04 -8.57
C ARG A 221 -18.66 -20.71 -8.66
N HIS A 222 -19.22 -21.16 -7.53
CA HIS A 222 -20.60 -21.65 -7.48
C HIS A 222 -21.57 -20.57 -7.94
N ARG A 223 -21.41 -19.33 -7.46
CA ARG A 223 -22.23 -18.21 -7.90
C ARG A 223 -22.13 -17.95 -9.40
N LEU A 224 -20.92 -18.00 -9.96
CA LEU A 224 -20.73 -17.85 -11.41
C LEU A 224 -21.38 -18.98 -12.22
N ASP A 225 -21.45 -20.21 -11.68
CA ASP A 225 -22.13 -21.33 -12.31
C ASP A 225 -23.65 -21.12 -12.35
N GLU A 226 -24.24 -20.74 -11.20
CA GLU A 226 -25.67 -20.41 -11.07
C GLU A 226 -26.12 -19.34 -12.06
N MET A 227 -25.27 -18.34 -12.28
CA MET A 227 -25.52 -17.24 -13.21
C MET A 227 -25.20 -17.58 -14.68
N GLY A 228 -24.75 -18.81 -14.97
CA GLY A 228 -24.45 -19.27 -16.33
C GLY A 228 -23.15 -18.70 -16.94
N PHE A 229 -22.24 -18.20 -16.10
CA PHE A 229 -20.92 -17.70 -16.50
C PHE A 229 -19.85 -18.78 -16.56
N LEU A 230 -20.14 -20.02 -16.19
CA LEU A 230 -19.27 -21.17 -16.43
C LEU A 230 -19.74 -22.00 -17.63
N LYS A 231 -18.78 -22.51 -18.40
CA LYS A 231 -18.99 -23.54 -19.42
C LYS A 231 -17.90 -24.58 -19.30
N SER A 232 -18.27 -25.83 -19.00
CA SER A 232 -17.31 -26.93 -18.77
C SER A 232 -16.22 -26.56 -17.74
N GLY A 233 -16.62 -25.88 -16.65
CA GLY A 233 -15.72 -25.42 -15.61
C GLY A 233 -14.82 -24.22 -15.97
N ARG A 234 -14.92 -23.67 -17.18
CA ARG A 234 -14.18 -22.45 -17.58
C ARG A 234 -15.08 -21.23 -17.50
N ILE A 235 -14.52 -20.12 -17.04
CA ILE A 235 -15.21 -18.83 -16.96
C ILE A 235 -15.39 -18.28 -18.38
N ARG A 236 -16.62 -17.93 -18.74
CA ARG A 236 -16.96 -17.23 -19.98
C ARG A 236 -16.60 -15.75 -19.84
N GLU A 237 -15.31 -15.44 -19.95
CA GLU A 237 -14.76 -14.11 -19.59
C GLU A 237 -15.46 -12.96 -20.34
N GLN A 238 -15.75 -13.11 -21.64
CA GLN A 238 -16.43 -12.07 -22.42
C GLN A 238 -17.88 -11.82 -21.94
N ALA A 239 -18.61 -12.89 -21.59
CA ALA A 239 -19.97 -12.77 -21.07
C ALA A 239 -19.98 -12.13 -19.68
N LEU A 240 -19.05 -12.53 -18.81
CA LEU A 240 -18.90 -11.95 -17.49
C LEU A 240 -18.50 -10.47 -17.56
N ARG A 241 -17.58 -10.09 -18.46
CA ARG A 241 -17.24 -8.67 -18.71
C ARG A 241 -18.45 -7.88 -19.19
N GLY A 242 -19.24 -8.43 -20.11
CA GLY A 242 -20.49 -7.80 -20.59
C GLY A 242 -21.51 -7.57 -19.46
N PHE A 243 -21.59 -8.49 -18.49
CA PHE A 243 -22.45 -8.37 -17.33
C PHE A 243 -21.95 -7.35 -16.29
N LEU A 244 -20.63 -7.30 -16.05
CA LEU A 244 -20.03 -6.46 -15.02
C LEU A 244 -19.88 -5.00 -15.43
N THR A 245 -19.51 -4.73 -16.69
CA THR A 245 -19.21 -3.36 -17.16
C THR A 245 -20.35 -2.37 -16.91
N PRO A 246 -21.63 -2.66 -17.24
CA PRO A 246 -22.73 -1.75 -16.95
C PRO A 246 -22.90 -1.48 -15.45
N ARG A 247 -22.76 -2.50 -14.59
CA ARG A 247 -22.87 -2.35 -13.13
C ARG A 247 -21.72 -1.54 -12.54
N LEU A 248 -20.51 -1.70 -13.06
CA LEU A 248 -19.36 -0.88 -12.68
C LEU A 248 -19.56 0.60 -13.05
N LEU A 249 -20.18 0.88 -14.20
CA LEU A 249 -20.52 2.26 -14.59
C LEU A 249 -21.61 2.89 -13.70
N CYS A 250 -22.50 2.07 -13.14
CA CYS A 250 -23.52 2.48 -12.17
C CYS A 250 -23.02 2.50 -10.72
N SER A 251 -21.75 2.17 -10.48
CA SER A 251 -21.17 2.11 -9.15
C SER A 251 -20.97 3.51 -8.55
N PRO A 252 -20.86 3.62 -7.22
CA PRO A 252 -20.70 4.91 -6.54
C PRO A 252 -19.49 5.65 -7.09
N ARG A 253 -19.66 6.92 -7.48
CA ARG A 253 -18.54 7.76 -7.97
C ARG A 253 -17.64 8.26 -6.82
N THR A 254 -17.66 7.60 -5.68
CA THR A 254 -16.82 7.90 -4.52
C THR A 254 -15.39 7.47 -4.71
N GLN A 255 -14.48 8.09 -3.98
CA GLN A 255 -13.06 7.95 -4.22
C GLN A 255 -12.57 6.48 -4.19
N GLU A 256 -12.93 5.68 -3.18
CA GLU A 256 -12.48 4.28 -3.09
C GLU A 256 -13.08 3.39 -4.18
N PHE A 257 -14.37 3.57 -4.50
CA PHE A 257 -15.04 2.81 -5.55
C PHE A 257 -14.55 3.20 -6.95
N GLN A 258 -14.01 4.40 -7.15
CA GLN A 258 -13.39 4.80 -8.42
C GLN A 258 -12.19 3.91 -8.78
N GLU A 259 -11.38 3.51 -7.80
CA GLU A 259 -10.22 2.62 -8.02
C GLU A 259 -10.61 1.25 -8.61
N VAL A 260 -11.88 0.85 -8.44
CA VAL A 260 -12.41 -0.43 -8.92
C VAL A 260 -13.47 -0.29 -10.02
N SER A 261 -13.92 0.93 -10.33
CA SER A 261 -14.94 1.17 -11.37
C SER A 261 -14.38 1.29 -12.79
N HIS A 262 -13.09 1.66 -12.94
CA HIS A 262 -12.51 1.95 -14.25
C HIS A 262 -12.24 0.72 -15.13
N SER A 263 -12.10 -0.46 -14.53
CA SER A 263 -11.89 -1.72 -15.27
C SER A 263 -12.47 -2.89 -14.47
N CYS A 264 -12.95 -3.92 -15.16
CA CYS A 264 -13.30 -5.21 -14.55
C CYS A 264 -12.11 -6.20 -14.47
N ASP A 265 -10.89 -5.81 -14.87
CA ASP A 265 -9.74 -6.72 -14.88
C ASP A 265 -9.37 -7.24 -13.49
N TRP A 266 -9.55 -6.41 -12.46
CA TRP A 266 -9.29 -6.80 -11.08
C TRP A 266 -10.17 -7.98 -10.63
N VAL A 267 -11.36 -8.16 -11.22
CA VAL A 267 -12.28 -9.25 -10.89
C VAL A 267 -11.64 -10.59 -11.18
N PHE A 268 -10.92 -10.72 -12.30
CA PHE A 268 -10.21 -11.96 -12.63
C PHE A 268 -9.03 -12.22 -11.69
N GLY A 269 -8.43 -11.17 -11.12
CA GLY A 269 -7.45 -11.28 -10.05
C GLY A 269 -8.07 -11.79 -8.74
N VAL A 270 -9.32 -11.44 -8.44
CA VAL A 270 -10.05 -12.01 -7.27
C VAL A 270 -10.46 -13.46 -7.53
N LEU A 271 -10.96 -13.76 -8.73
CA LEU A 271 -11.39 -15.11 -9.10
C LEU A 271 -10.23 -16.11 -9.30
N ARG A 272 -9.02 -15.60 -9.55
CA ARG A 272 -7.80 -16.41 -9.75
C ARG A 272 -6.60 -15.71 -9.08
N PRO A 273 -6.46 -15.77 -7.75
CA PRO A 273 -5.48 -14.97 -7.03
C PRO A 273 -4.02 -15.20 -7.41
N ARG A 274 -3.62 -16.37 -7.93
CA ARG A 274 -2.22 -16.69 -8.35
C ARG A 274 -1.15 -16.23 -7.32
N GLY A 275 -1.47 -16.28 -6.01
CA GLY A 275 -0.59 -15.84 -4.92
C GLY A 275 -0.58 -14.34 -4.61
N ALA A 276 -1.36 -13.53 -5.35
CA ALA A 276 -1.58 -12.12 -5.06
C ALA A 276 -2.54 -11.93 -3.87
N VAL A 277 -2.29 -10.90 -3.07
CA VAL A 277 -3.16 -10.53 -1.95
C VAL A 277 -4.41 -9.83 -2.50
N VAL A 278 -5.58 -10.38 -2.19
CA VAL A 278 -6.85 -9.74 -2.51
C VAL A 278 -7.18 -8.72 -1.42
N GLN A 279 -7.58 -7.51 -1.80
CA GLN A 279 -8.03 -6.53 -0.81
C GLN A 279 -9.49 -6.84 -0.43
N PRO A 280 -9.88 -6.78 0.86
CA PRO A 280 -11.23 -7.12 1.31
C PRO A 280 -12.34 -6.41 0.51
N ILE A 281 -12.20 -5.09 0.30
CA ILE A 281 -13.15 -4.30 -0.51
C ILE A 281 -13.40 -4.91 -1.89
N LYS A 282 -12.37 -5.44 -2.57
CA LYS A 282 -12.53 -6.04 -3.90
C LYS A 282 -13.40 -7.30 -3.85
N PHE A 283 -13.21 -8.13 -2.82
CA PHE A 283 -14.02 -9.34 -2.65
C PHE A 283 -15.49 -9.00 -2.37
N TYR A 284 -15.77 -8.14 -1.40
CA TYR A 284 -17.14 -7.79 -1.03
C TYR A 284 -17.85 -6.97 -2.12
N PHE A 285 -17.12 -6.09 -2.81
CA PHE A 285 -17.67 -5.39 -3.95
C PHE A 285 -17.97 -6.31 -5.13
N LEU A 286 -17.15 -7.35 -5.37
CA LEU A 286 -17.47 -8.38 -6.35
C LEU A 286 -18.71 -9.18 -5.95
N CYS A 287 -18.89 -9.49 -4.66
CA CYS A 287 -20.11 -10.15 -4.18
C CYS A 287 -21.35 -9.30 -4.55
N TRP A 288 -21.32 -8.00 -4.25
CA TRP A 288 -22.39 -7.09 -4.65
C TRP A 288 -22.61 -7.05 -6.17
N LEU A 289 -21.56 -6.98 -6.98
CA LEU A 289 -21.65 -6.98 -8.46
C LEU A 289 -22.28 -8.27 -9.01
N LEU A 290 -22.12 -9.39 -8.31
CA LEU A 290 -22.72 -10.69 -8.63
C LEU A 290 -24.08 -10.91 -7.96
N GLU A 291 -24.71 -9.83 -7.50
CA GLU A 291 -26.03 -9.83 -6.86
C GLU A 291 -26.07 -10.80 -5.67
N ILE A 292 -25.02 -10.77 -4.85
CA ILE A 292 -24.93 -11.50 -3.60
C ILE A 292 -25.22 -10.51 -2.47
N ASP A 293 -26.11 -10.89 -1.56
CA ASP A 293 -26.34 -10.20 -0.29
C ASP A 293 -25.66 -10.92 0.90
N LEU A 294 -25.74 -10.31 2.08
CA LEU A 294 -25.11 -10.85 3.28
C LEU A 294 -25.74 -12.19 3.73
N GLU A 295 -27.04 -12.37 3.55
CA GLU A 295 -27.72 -13.59 3.96
C GLU A 295 -27.31 -14.77 3.07
N GLN A 296 -27.08 -14.54 1.78
CA GLN A 296 -26.48 -15.52 0.87
C GLN A 296 -25.06 -15.91 1.29
N LEU A 297 -24.23 -14.96 1.76
CA LEU A 297 -22.90 -15.28 2.31
C LEU A 297 -23.02 -16.15 3.57
N LYS A 298 -23.87 -15.78 4.53
CA LYS A 298 -24.05 -16.51 5.80
C LYS A 298 -24.65 -17.91 5.60
N SER A 299 -25.55 -18.05 4.63
CA SER A 299 -26.27 -19.29 4.36
C SER A 299 -25.47 -20.28 3.53
N PHE A 300 -24.40 -19.83 2.85
CA PHE A 300 -23.58 -20.73 2.07
C PHE A 300 -23.00 -21.83 2.96
N ARG A 301 -23.21 -23.06 2.53
CA ARG A 301 -22.56 -24.23 3.09
C ARG A 301 -21.74 -24.81 1.95
N PRO A 302 -20.41 -24.93 2.10
CA PRO A 302 -19.62 -25.66 1.13
C PRO A 302 -20.28 -27.02 0.95
N GLN A 303 -20.79 -27.32 -0.25
CA GLN A 303 -21.19 -28.68 -0.52
C GLN A 303 -19.91 -29.50 -0.40
N ALA A 304 -19.90 -30.50 0.49
CA ALA A 304 -18.96 -31.59 0.36
C ALA A 304 -19.16 -32.10 -1.07
N ASP A 305 -18.21 -31.81 -1.94
CA ASP A 305 -18.41 -31.93 -3.38
C ASP A 305 -18.44 -33.43 -3.73
N ILE A 306 -19.61 -34.07 -3.57
CA ILE A 306 -19.89 -35.44 -4.01
C ILE A 306 -19.80 -35.51 -5.56
N ARG A 307 -19.67 -34.38 -6.25
CA ARG A 307 -19.45 -34.30 -7.70
C ARG A 307 -17.99 -34.06 -8.12
N SER A 308 -17.05 -33.97 -7.18
CA SER A 308 -15.62 -34.22 -7.47
C SER A 308 -15.30 -35.74 -7.52
N ALA A 309 -16.27 -36.60 -7.22
CA ALA A 309 -16.11 -38.06 -7.26
C ALA A 309 -16.31 -38.70 -8.65
N ASN A 310 -16.55 -37.93 -9.73
CA ASN A 310 -16.75 -38.50 -11.07
C ASN A 310 -15.93 -37.85 -12.20
N THR A 311 -14.74 -37.33 -11.89
CA THR A 311 -13.63 -37.25 -12.86
C THR A 311 -12.26 -37.63 -12.29
N PHE A 312 -12.24 -38.24 -11.10
CA PHE A 312 -11.19 -39.17 -10.71
C PHE A 312 -11.80 -40.57 -10.72
N LYS A 313 -11.82 -41.22 -11.90
CA LYS A 313 -11.56 -42.66 -11.91
C LYS A 313 -10.11 -42.85 -11.49
N GLY A 314 -9.85 -42.67 -10.19
CA GLY A 314 -8.88 -43.47 -9.49
C GLY A 314 -9.39 -44.89 -9.59
N LYS A 315 -8.99 -45.57 -10.66
CA LYS A 315 -8.91 -47.02 -10.66
C LYS A 315 -8.12 -47.35 -9.40
N GLU A 316 -8.67 -48.16 -8.51
CA GLU A 316 -7.81 -49.00 -7.68
C GLU A 316 -6.99 -49.83 -8.66
N THR A 317 -5.79 -49.32 -8.93
CA THR A 317 -4.66 -50.11 -9.33
C THR A 317 -3.64 -49.80 -8.26
N GLY A 318 -3.34 -50.80 -7.44
CA GLY A 318 -1.95 -51.00 -7.06
C GLY A 318 -1.14 -50.99 -8.34
N SER A 319 -0.58 -49.84 -8.69
CA SER A 319 0.46 -49.72 -9.67
C SER A 319 1.73 -49.94 -8.88
N ASN A 320 2.25 -51.16 -8.93
CA ASN A 320 3.69 -51.36 -8.82
C ASN A 320 4.33 -50.34 -9.78
N VAL A 321 4.72 -49.18 -9.25
CA VAL A 321 5.65 -48.31 -9.97
C VAL A 321 6.91 -49.16 -10.04
N ASP A 322 7.25 -49.61 -11.26
CA ASP A 322 8.40 -50.46 -11.49
C ASP A 322 9.61 -49.82 -10.82
N ALA A 323 10.32 -50.58 -9.98
CA ALA A 323 11.53 -50.09 -9.33
C ALA A 323 12.53 -49.54 -10.36
N GLY A 324 12.51 -50.10 -11.58
CA GLY A 324 13.26 -49.60 -12.73
C GLY A 324 12.90 -48.17 -13.16
N GLU A 325 11.62 -47.75 -13.09
CA GLU A 325 11.22 -46.37 -13.45
C GLU A 325 11.64 -45.37 -12.36
N ILE A 326 11.52 -45.75 -11.09
CA ILE A 326 11.97 -44.93 -9.96
C ILE A 326 13.49 -44.72 -10.06
N ASP A 327 14.25 -45.79 -10.26
CA ASP A 327 15.71 -45.73 -10.34
C ASP A 327 16.20 -44.98 -11.59
N ALA A 328 15.53 -45.13 -12.74
CA ALA A 328 15.84 -44.34 -13.94
C ALA A 328 15.61 -42.84 -13.71
N ARG A 329 14.54 -42.46 -12.98
CA ARG A 329 14.24 -41.05 -12.67
C ARG A 329 15.17 -40.49 -11.59
N ARG A 330 15.55 -41.28 -10.59
CA ARG A 330 16.61 -40.93 -9.63
C ARG A 330 17.93 -40.67 -10.34
N ALA A 331 18.35 -41.57 -11.25
CA ALA A 331 19.58 -41.41 -12.02
C ALA A 331 19.56 -40.14 -12.90
N THR A 332 18.43 -39.87 -13.58
CA THR A 332 18.24 -38.65 -14.39
C THR A 332 18.27 -37.38 -13.53
N PHE A 333 17.69 -37.42 -12.32
CA PHE A 333 17.71 -36.31 -11.38
C PHE A 333 19.13 -36.06 -10.82
N SER A 334 19.85 -37.11 -10.45
CA SER A 334 21.18 -37.03 -9.88
C SER A 334 22.26 -36.60 -10.89
N SER A 335 22.15 -37.04 -12.15
CA SER A 335 23.08 -36.69 -13.24
C SER A 335 22.87 -35.29 -13.84
N SER A 336 21.81 -34.57 -13.44
CA SER A 336 21.54 -33.24 -13.96
C SER A 336 22.58 -32.21 -13.49
N SER A 337 23.12 -31.45 -14.44
CA SER A 337 24.08 -30.35 -14.21
C SER A 337 23.48 -29.10 -13.54
N LYS A 338 22.15 -29.08 -13.30
CA LYS A 338 21.47 -27.95 -12.67
C LYS A 338 21.73 -27.90 -11.17
N ILE A 339 22.18 -26.73 -10.70
CA ILE A 339 22.64 -26.52 -9.31
C ILE A 339 21.45 -26.47 -8.32
N LYS A 340 20.29 -25.99 -8.74
CA LYS A 340 19.08 -25.90 -7.90
C LYS A 340 18.23 -27.16 -8.03
N CYS A 341 17.91 -27.79 -6.89
CA CYS A 341 17.15 -29.04 -6.87
C CYS A 341 15.75 -28.94 -7.49
N HIS A 342 15.05 -27.81 -7.35
CA HIS A 342 13.71 -27.63 -7.94
C HIS A 342 13.73 -27.48 -9.47
N ASP A 343 14.88 -27.13 -10.05
CA ASP A 343 15.02 -26.95 -11.49
C ASP A 343 15.45 -28.26 -12.19
N LYS A 344 15.85 -29.28 -11.41
CA LYS A 344 16.27 -30.58 -11.93
C LYS A 344 15.09 -31.34 -12.55
N PRO A 345 15.29 -31.99 -13.71
CA PRO A 345 14.24 -32.72 -14.41
C PRO A 345 13.70 -33.86 -13.53
N GLY A 346 12.36 -33.99 -13.48
CA GLY A 346 11.71 -35.01 -12.67
C GLY A 346 11.47 -34.62 -11.20
N TYR A 347 11.88 -33.42 -10.75
CA TYR A 347 11.66 -32.94 -9.37
C TYR A 347 10.21 -33.10 -8.89
N GLN A 348 9.25 -32.56 -9.65
CA GLN A 348 7.84 -32.60 -9.29
C GLN A 348 7.30 -34.03 -9.21
N TRP A 349 7.82 -34.94 -10.04
CA TRP A 349 7.39 -36.33 -10.05
C TRP A 349 7.96 -37.09 -8.84
N LEU A 350 9.25 -36.93 -8.55
CA LEU A 350 9.89 -37.53 -7.36
C LEU A 350 9.32 -36.97 -6.06
N TYR A 351 8.94 -35.68 -6.03
CA TYR A 351 8.25 -35.08 -4.89
C TYR A 351 6.91 -35.77 -4.58
N CYS A 352 6.19 -36.18 -5.62
CA CYS A 352 4.89 -36.85 -5.49
C CYS A 352 4.99 -38.36 -5.24
N HIS A 353 6.02 -39.02 -5.79
CA HIS A 353 6.08 -40.49 -5.85
C HIS A 353 7.23 -41.13 -5.05
N ASP A 354 8.25 -40.37 -4.65
CA ASP A 354 9.43 -40.86 -3.92
C ASP A 354 10.04 -39.74 -3.04
N ARG A 355 9.18 -39.21 -2.15
CA ARG A 355 9.47 -38.02 -1.36
C ARG A 355 10.59 -38.22 -0.35
N GLU A 356 10.72 -39.44 0.19
CA GLU A 356 11.74 -39.78 1.19
C GLU A 356 13.15 -39.76 0.58
N TRP A 357 13.35 -40.38 -0.59
CA TRP A 357 14.62 -40.31 -1.30
C TRP A 357 14.98 -38.87 -1.70
N LEU A 358 14.01 -38.10 -2.22
CA LEU A 358 14.24 -36.70 -2.61
C LEU A 358 14.67 -35.84 -1.42
N ALA A 359 14.04 -36.02 -0.25
CA ALA A 359 14.41 -35.31 0.98
C ALA A 359 15.84 -35.65 1.43
N GLN A 360 16.22 -36.93 1.40
CA GLN A 360 17.57 -37.37 1.72
C GLN A 360 18.60 -36.82 0.72
N TYR A 361 18.34 -36.90 -0.58
CA TYR A 361 19.25 -36.38 -1.61
C TYR A 361 19.52 -34.87 -1.45
N VAL A 362 18.48 -34.08 -1.17
CA VAL A 362 18.60 -32.62 -0.96
C VAL A 362 19.41 -32.28 0.30
N SER A 363 19.26 -33.06 1.38
CA SER A 363 20.03 -32.85 2.61
C SER A 363 21.55 -33.07 2.41
N VAL A 364 21.94 -33.99 1.54
CA VAL A 364 23.35 -34.30 1.23
C VAL A 364 23.94 -33.33 0.19
N HIS A 365 23.09 -32.63 -0.58
CA HIS A 365 23.50 -31.67 -1.62
C HIS A 365 22.91 -30.27 -1.38
N PRO A 366 23.26 -29.59 -0.28
CA PRO A 366 22.71 -28.28 0.07
C PRO A 366 23.15 -27.19 -0.92
N PHE A 367 22.17 -26.43 -1.42
CA PHE A 367 22.44 -25.27 -2.27
C PHE A 367 22.86 -24.05 -1.42
N ILE A 368 24.13 -23.67 -1.51
CA ILE A 368 24.66 -22.46 -0.85
C ILE A 368 24.45 -21.26 -1.77
N ARG A 369 23.59 -20.30 -1.36
CA ARG A 369 23.43 -19.01 -2.06
C ARG A 369 24.64 -18.12 -1.79
N LEU A 370 25.39 -17.76 -2.83
CA LEU A 370 26.32 -16.62 -2.77
C LEU A 370 25.51 -15.32 -2.70
N ARG A 371 25.74 -14.50 -1.66
CA ARG A 371 25.11 -13.17 -1.52
C ARG A 371 25.77 -12.19 -2.50
N PRO A 372 25.01 -11.31 -3.19
CA PRO A 372 25.62 -10.21 -3.94
C PRO A 372 26.40 -9.31 -3.00
N GLY A 373 27.56 -8.82 -3.46
CA GLY A 373 28.48 -7.99 -2.66
C GLY A 373 27.86 -6.69 -2.15
N LEU A 374 28.45 -6.18 -1.07
CA LEU A 374 28.17 -4.87 -0.47
C LEU A 374 28.24 -3.78 -1.55
N VAL A 375 27.16 -3.02 -1.73
CA VAL A 375 27.11 -1.89 -2.67
C VAL A 375 28.05 -0.79 -2.17
N ASP A 376 29.05 -0.43 -2.97
CA ASP A 376 29.94 0.68 -2.68
C ASP A 376 29.27 2.02 -3.01
N TRP A 377 28.72 2.66 -1.97
CA TRP A 377 28.05 3.94 -2.08
C TRP A 377 29.00 5.10 -2.37
N ASN A 378 30.27 4.99 -1.95
CA ASN A 378 31.25 6.04 -2.19
C ASN A 378 31.62 6.11 -3.67
N ALA A 379 31.83 4.95 -4.31
CA ALA A 379 32.08 4.87 -5.74
C ALA A 379 30.89 5.45 -6.55
N ARG A 380 29.67 5.13 -6.14
CA ARG A 380 28.44 5.65 -6.78
C ARG A 380 28.23 7.15 -6.57
N ASP A 381 28.59 7.69 -5.41
CA ASP A 381 28.51 9.14 -5.17
C ASP A 381 29.53 9.90 -6.03
N LEU A 382 30.73 9.37 -6.18
CA LEU A 382 31.74 9.95 -7.08
C LEU A 382 31.32 9.87 -8.56
N GLU A 383 30.68 8.77 -8.98
CA GLU A 383 30.15 8.62 -10.33
C GLU A 383 29.02 9.62 -10.61
N LEU A 384 28.06 9.74 -9.69
CA LEU A 384 26.98 10.72 -9.81
C LEU A 384 27.51 12.16 -9.85
N ALA A 385 28.51 12.49 -9.03
CA ALA A 385 29.13 13.81 -9.04
C ALA A 385 29.74 14.15 -10.42
N ARG A 386 30.36 13.17 -11.09
CA ARG A 386 30.88 13.35 -12.47
C ARG A 386 29.75 13.54 -13.46
N ASP A 387 28.68 12.75 -13.37
CA ASP A 387 27.51 12.89 -14.24
C ASP A 387 26.85 14.26 -14.11
N LEU A 388 26.80 14.81 -12.89
CA LEU A 388 26.27 16.15 -12.61
C LEU A 388 27.12 17.25 -13.26
N LEU A 389 28.45 17.14 -13.22
CA LEU A 389 29.36 18.05 -13.92
C LEU A 389 29.10 18.02 -15.44
N ILE A 390 29.03 16.82 -16.01
CA ILE A 390 28.78 16.63 -17.44
C ILE A 390 27.42 17.21 -17.84
N ALA A 391 26.38 16.93 -17.05
CA ALA A 391 25.03 17.45 -17.27
C ALA A 391 24.99 18.98 -17.24
N ARG A 392 25.71 19.61 -16.30
CA ARG A 392 25.83 21.07 -16.23
C ARG A 392 26.48 21.64 -17.49
N ASP A 393 27.61 21.08 -17.91
CA ASP A 393 28.32 21.54 -19.10
C ASP A 393 27.47 21.41 -20.37
N GLN A 394 26.69 20.33 -20.48
CA GLN A 394 25.72 20.15 -21.57
C GLN A 394 24.62 21.22 -21.56
N ILE A 395 24.07 21.57 -20.39
CA ILE A 395 23.06 22.62 -20.27
C ILE A 395 23.65 24.00 -20.63
N LEU A 396 24.87 24.28 -20.20
CA LEU A 396 25.56 25.54 -20.49
C LEU A 396 25.96 25.68 -21.97
N SER A 397 26.30 24.55 -22.60
CA SER A 397 26.74 24.49 -24.01
C SER A 397 25.58 24.27 -25.00
N ALA A 398 24.33 24.23 -24.51
CA ALA A 398 23.16 24.02 -25.35
C ALA A 398 23.02 25.12 -26.41
N GLN A 399 22.81 24.72 -27.67
CA GLN A 399 22.67 25.65 -28.79
C GLN A 399 21.40 26.49 -28.65
N GLY A 400 21.52 27.80 -28.94
CA GLY A 400 20.42 28.75 -28.87
C GLY A 400 20.38 29.51 -27.54
N LYS A 401 19.17 29.81 -27.06
CA LYS A 401 18.96 30.68 -25.91
C LYS A 401 19.43 30.01 -24.60
N PRO A 402 20.21 30.69 -23.74
CA PRO A 402 20.76 30.10 -22.52
C PRO A 402 19.69 29.51 -21.60
N GLN A 403 19.86 28.23 -21.26
CA GLN A 403 19.02 27.51 -20.32
C GLN A 403 19.52 27.73 -18.89
N LYS A 404 18.60 27.80 -17.92
CA LYS A 404 18.93 27.92 -16.50
C LYS A 404 19.34 26.56 -15.95
N VAL A 405 20.48 26.49 -15.28
CA VAL A 405 20.88 25.30 -14.54
C VAL A 405 20.01 25.24 -13.28
N THR A 406 19.05 24.32 -13.30
CA THR A 406 18.14 24.08 -12.17
C THR A 406 18.29 22.65 -11.69
N ARG A 407 17.91 22.39 -10.43
CA ARG A 407 17.91 21.05 -9.85
C ARG A 407 17.15 20.04 -10.74
N ALA A 408 15.97 20.44 -11.20
CA ALA A 408 15.14 19.62 -12.10
C ALA A 408 15.74 19.41 -13.51
N ALA A 409 16.62 20.29 -13.98
CA ALA A 409 17.33 20.09 -15.24
C ALA A 409 18.47 19.08 -15.07
N LEU A 410 19.24 19.20 -13.98
CA LEU A 410 20.33 18.28 -13.65
C LEU A 410 19.81 16.88 -13.30
N ASP A 411 18.76 16.77 -12.48
CA ASP A 411 18.15 15.48 -12.08
C ASP A 411 17.60 14.68 -13.28
N ARG A 412 17.20 15.35 -14.36
CA ARG A 412 16.70 14.68 -15.58
C ARG A 412 17.83 14.12 -16.45
N ALA A 413 19.05 14.62 -16.28
CA ALA A 413 20.20 14.30 -17.12
C ALA A 413 21.08 13.16 -16.55
N VAL A 414 20.87 12.73 -15.30
CA VAL A 414 21.71 11.73 -14.62
C VAL A 414 21.04 10.35 -14.50
N ALA A 415 21.83 9.29 -14.61
CA ALA A 415 21.35 7.90 -14.63
C ALA A 415 20.80 7.42 -13.27
N HIS A 416 21.42 7.84 -12.15
CA HIS A 416 21.08 7.41 -10.80
C HIS A 416 20.02 8.28 -10.09
N ARG A 417 19.20 9.02 -10.85
CA ARG A 417 18.20 9.96 -10.32
C ARG A 417 17.29 9.39 -9.23
N HIS A 418 16.91 8.10 -9.36
CA HIS A 418 15.98 7.47 -8.44
C HIS A 418 16.61 7.19 -7.06
N ASP A 419 17.88 6.77 -7.04
CA ASP A 419 18.58 6.46 -5.79
C ASP A 419 19.00 7.74 -5.05
N PHE A 420 19.44 8.75 -5.80
CA PHE A 420 19.81 10.06 -5.27
C PHE A 420 18.61 10.79 -4.62
N LEU A 421 17.44 10.80 -5.28
CA LEU A 421 16.24 11.42 -4.73
C LEU A 421 15.67 10.68 -3.51
N ARG A 422 15.87 9.36 -3.45
CA ARG A 422 15.33 8.52 -2.36
C ARG A 422 16.26 8.45 -1.14
N MET A 423 17.57 8.57 -1.34
CA MET A 423 18.58 8.36 -0.31
C MET A 423 19.71 9.42 -0.39
N PRO A 424 19.40 10.72 -0.27
CA PRO A 424 20.39 11.79 -0.42
C PRO A 424 21.54 11.69 0.60
N ASP A 425 21.30 11.15 1.79
CA ASP A 425 22.31 10.93 2.83
C ASP A 425 23.44 9.96 2.40
N LYS A 426 23.21 9.17 1.35
CA LYS A 426 24.22 8.27 0.75
C LYS A 426 25.04 8.93 -0.35
N PHE A 427 24.72 10.18 -0.70
CA PHE A 427 25.36 10.96 -1.76
C PHE A 427 25.82 12.35 -1.27
N PRO A 428 26.65 12.45 -0.21
CA PRO A 428 27.06 13.73 0.36
C PRO A 428 27.82 14.62 -0.64
N ILE A 429 28.69 14.04 -1.48
CA ILE A 429 29.49 14.81 -2.46
C ILE A 429 28.57 15.37 -3.53
N SER A 430 27.73 14.53 -4.13
CA SER A 430 26.79 14.95 -5.17
C SER A 430 25.76 15.96 -4.65
N THR A 431 25.35 15.84 -3.39
CA THR A 431 24.41 16.78 -2.78
C THR A 431 25.01 18.17 -2.63
N LEU A 432 26.24 18.26 -2.11
CA LEU A 432 26.96 19.54 -1.97
C LEU A 432 27.27 20.15 -3.35
N LEU A 433 27.75 19.32 -4.28
CA LEU A 433 28.07 19.76 -5.63
C LEU A 433 26.83 20.31 -6.36
N MET A 434 25.69 19.63 -6.22
CA MET A 434 24.43 20.08 -6.82
C MET A 434 24.02 21.47 -6.31
N SER A 435 24.16 21.76 -5.01
CA SER A 435 23.79 23.08 -4.48
C SER A 435 24.67 24.20 -5.03
N ASP A 436 25.96 23.94 -5.22
CA ASP A 436 26.94 24.93 -5.72
C ASP A 436 26.79 25.20 -7.22
N MET A 437 26.15 24.31 -7.97
CA MET A 437 26.01 24.38 -9.42
C MET A 437 24.77 25.15 -9.91
N LEU A 438 23.80 25.43 -9.04
CA LEU A 438 22.54 26.04 -9.43
C LEU A 438 22.73 27.51 -9.79
N ASP A 439 22.16 27.94 -10.92
CA ASP A 439 22.20 29.35 -11.30
C ASP A 439 21.29 30.18 -10.38
N SER A 440 21.79 31.32 -9.94
CA SER A 440 20.93 32.39 -9.44
C SER A 440 20.10 32.99 -10.60
N ASP A 441 19.04 33.73 -10.26
CA ASP A 441 18.28 34.47 -11.28
C ASP A 441 19.14 35.56 -11.95
N HIS A 442 20.09 36.15 -11.21
CA HIS A 442 21.04 37.14 -11.73
C HIS A 442 21.99 36.50 -12.77
N ASP A 443 22.69 35.42 -12.42
CA ASP A 443 23.67 34.75 -13.30
C ASP A 443 23.03 34.28 -14.61
N HIS A 444 21.83 33.71 -14.52
CA HIS A 444 21.08 33.28 -15.70
C HIS A 444 20.70 34.45 -16.60
N GLN A 445 20.29 35.58 -16.02
CA GLN A 445 19.97 36.79 -16.77
C GLN A 445 21.20 37.40 -17.43
N ILE A 446 22.35 37.48 -16.74
CA ILE A 446 23.63 37.93 -17.33
C ILE A 446 24.00 37.09 -18.55
N ARG A 447 23.89 35.75 -18.47
CA ARG A 447 24.17 34.86 -19.61
C ARG A 447 23.20 35.11 -20.78
N LYS A 448 21.91 35.32 -20.50
CA LYS A 448 20.92 35.65 -21.54
C LYS A 448 21.17 37.01 -22.20
N ILE A 449 21.61 38.00 -21.43
CA ILE A 449 21.98 39.33 -21.94
C ILE A 449 23.20 39.21 -22.84
N ARG A 450 24.29 38.58 -22.37
CA ARG A 450 25.49 38.32 -23.18
C ARG A 450 25.20 37.54 -24.46
N TRP A 451 24.28 36.58 -24.38
CA TRP A 451 23.80 35.85 -25.56
C TRP A 451 23.05 36.76 -26.53
N ALA A 452 22.10 37.57 -26.05
CA ALA A 452 21.32 38.46 -26.91
C ALA A 452 22.21 39.49 -27.60
N VAL A 453 23.16 40.09 -26.89
CA VAL A 453 24.11 41.05 -27.46
C VAL A 453 24.94 40.43 -28.58
N ARG A 454 25.50 39.24 -28.35
CA ARG A 454 26.31 38.52 -29.36
C ARG A 454 25.48 38.00 -30.53
N HIS A 455 24.29 37.44 -30.26
CA HIS A 455 23.46 36.80 -31.26
C HIS A 455 22.79 37.82 -32.19
N TYR A 456 22.38 38.96 -31.67
CA TYR A 456 21.73 40.03 -32.44
C TYR A 456 22.68 41.17 -32.83
N LEU A 457 23.97 41.07 -32.50
CA LEU A 457 25.01 42.07 -32.80
C LEU A 457 24.59 43.48 -32.34
N LEU A 458 24.19 43.58 -31.07
CA LEU A 458 23.64 44.83 -30.54
C LEU A 458 24.74 45.88 -30.34
N PRO A 459 24.58 47.11 -30.87
CA PRO A 459 25.56 48.18 -30.69
C PRO A 459 25.56 48.74 -29.25
N GLU A 460 26.66 49.38 -28.86
CA GLU A 460 26.86 49.95 -27.50
C GLU A 460 25.72 50.88 -27.06
N ARG A 461 25.15 51.66 -28.00
CA ARG A 461 24.06 52.63 -27.72
C ARG A 461 22.66 52.01 -27.64
N THR A 462 22.54 50.68 -27.61
CA THR A 462 21.23 50.01 -27.56
C THR A 462 20.52 50.28 -26.24
N ALA A 463 19.26 50.70 -26.31
CA ALA A 463 18.44 50.90 -25.12
C ALA A 463 18.28 49.59 -24.32
N ILE A 464 18.45 49.64 -22.99
CA ILE A 464 18.37 48.49 -22.07
C ILE A 464 17.04 47.72 -22.23
N SER A 465 15.93 48.43 -22.48
CA SER A 465 14.62 47.83 -22.70
C SER A 465 14.56 46.91 -23.93
N VAL A 466 15.34 47.20 -24.97
CA VAL A 466 15.47 46.36 -26.17
C VAL A 466 16.30 45.11 -25.85
N VAL A 467 17.39 45.27 -25.09
CA VAL A 467 18.24 44.15 -24.62
C VAL A 467 17.42 43.16 -23.80
N TYR A 468 16.63 43.63 -22.83
CA TYR A 468 15.76 42.76 -22.02
C TYR A 468 14.69 42.06 -22.86
N ARG A 469 14.11 42.74 -23.85
CA ARG A 469 13.12 42.13 -24.75
C ARG A 469 13.73 40.99 -25.55
N LEU A 470 14.90 41.20 -26.17
CA LEU A 470 15.59 40.19 -26.97
C LEU A 470 16.14 39.04 -26.12
N ALA A 471 16.66 39.34 -24.93
CA ALA A 471 17.01 38.34 -23.93
C ALA A 471 15.77 37.62 -23.36
N GLY A 472 14.55 38.14 -23.53
CA GLY A 472 13.31 37.66 -22.93
C GLY A 472 13.37 37.66 -21.40
N ILE A 473 13.71 38.82 -20.84
CA ILE A 473 13.69 39.13 -19.40
C ILE A 473 12.47 40.02 -19.16
N ARG A 474 11.57 39.59 -18.26
CA ARG A 474 10.35 40.33 -17.90
C ARG A 474 10.50 41.11 -16.60
N LEU A 475 11.22 40.54 -15.64
CA LEU A 475 11.54 41.13 -14.34
C LEU A 475 13.06 41.07 -14.18
N SER A 476 13.72 42.22 -14.10
CA SER A 476 15.18 42.28 -14.03
C SER A 476 15.66 42.02 -12.61
N HIS A 477 16.69 41.19 -12.49
CA HIS A 477 17.49 40.99 -11.29
C HIS A 477 18.93 41.47 -11.48
N VAL A 478 19.22 42.15 -12.61
CA VAL A 478 20.54 42.65 -12.99
C VAL A 478 20.52 44.17 -12.95
N ALA A 479 21.59 44.80 -12.45
CA ALA A 479 21.71 46.24 -12.39
C ALA A 479 21.94 46.84 -13.79
N GLU A 480 21.42 48.04 -14.06
CA GLU A 480 21.53 48.68 -15.37
C GLU A 480 23.00 48.90 -15.80
N GLU A 481 23.87 49.24 -14.85
CA GLU A 481 25.32 49.40 -15.06
C GLU A 481 25.97 48.12 -15.60
N GLU A 482 25.56 46.94 -15.13
CA GLU A 482 26.08 45.65 -15.60
C GLU A 482 25.67 45.39 -17.06
N VAL A 483 24.46 45.80 -17.45
CA VAL A 483 23.98 45.67 -18.83
C VAL A 483 24.76 46.57 -19.76
N LEU A 484 25.01 47.82 -19.35
CA LEU A 484 25.80 48.78 -20.11
C LEU A 484 27.25 48.31 -20.27
N ASN A 485 27.87 47.80 -19.19
CA ASN A 485 29.21 47.22 -19.26
C ASN A 485 29.29 46.04 -20.24
N ILE A 486 28.25 45.18 -20.30
CA ILE A 486 28.21 44.08 -21.27
C ILE A 486 28.13 44.62 -22.70
N LEU A 487 27.32 45.65 -22.96
CA LEU A 487 27.20 46.29 -24.28
C LEU A 487 28.49 46.97 -24.74
N SER A 488 29.26 47.57 -23.83
CA SER A 488 30.57 48.17 -24.14
C SER A 488 31.70 47.15 -24.30
N SER A 489 31.49 45.90 -23.84
CA SER A 489 32.48 44.81 -23.89
C SER A 489 32.28 43.80 -25.03
N ALA A 490 31.18 43.94 -25.79
CA ALA A 490 30.77 43.03 -26.86
C ALA A 490 31.19 43.56 -28.23
#